data_AF-A0A8B6G8S1-F1
#
_entry.id   AF-A0A8B6G8S1-F1
#
_cell.length_a   1.000
_cell.length_b   1.000
_cell.length_c   1.000
_cell.angle_alpha   90.00
_cell.angle_beta   90.00
_cell.angle_gamma   90.00
#
_symmetry.space_group_name_H-M   'P 1'
#
loop_
_entity.id
_entity.type
_entity.pdbx_description
1 polymer ?
#
loop_
_entity_poly.entity_id
_entity_poly.type
_entity_poly.pdbx_seq_one_letter_code
_entity_poly.pdbx_strand_id
1 'polypeptide(L)'
;MSFDKDKQLTRNKVILEGNIAIVIFNWSKTIQMGNRILKIPLIENTRSALCPLRAYRNMCKLIPAAGDRPAFLFPSKHKLVPVTYTDFQQYIKAFISKIGRNPRLFSTHSFRRGGATFAFESKVPAELIQVYGDWASDAYKLYLQFSLSEKVSVAKAMTKFIP
;
A
#
# COMPACT_ATOMS: atom_id res chain seq x y z
N MET A 1 10.14 19.86 -5.35
CA MET A 1 11.22 18.96 -4.86
C MET A 1 11.72 18.12 -6.01
N SER A 2 13.03 18.01 -6.15
CA SER A 2 13.70 17.06 -7.05
C SER A 2 13.64 15.64 -6.47
N PHE A 3 13.88 14.64 -7.31
CA PHE A 3 13.95 13.24 -6.90
C PHE A 3 15.24 12.97 -6.13
N ASP A 4 15.15 12.25 -5.01
CA ASP A 4 16.26 11.84 -4.14
C ASP A 4 16.25 10.31 -4.02
N LYS A 5 17.22 9.66 -4.67
CA LYS A 5 17.29 8.18 -4.76
C LYS A 5 17.54 7.49 -3.42
N ASP A 6 18.05 8.22 -2.42
CA ASP A 6 18.35 7.67 -1.10
C ASP A 6 17.12 7.74 -0.18
N LYS A 7 16.18 8.64 -0.48
CA LYS A 7 14.92 8.80 0.26
C LYS A 7 13.70 8.22 -0.42
N GLN A 8 13.67 8.23 -1.76
CA GLN A 8 12.50 7.85 -2.55
C GLN A 8 12.70 6.49 -3.22
N LEU A 9 11.58 5.78 -3.41
CA LEU A 9 11.61 4.42 -3.91
C LEU A 9 12.15 4.35 -5.35
N THR A 10 13.21 3.56 -5.54
CA THR A 10 13.81 3.28 -6.85
C THR A 10 13.43 1.88 -7.34
N ARG A 11 13.68 1.59 -8.62
CA ARG A 11 13.39 0.25 -9.19
C ARG A 11 14.20 -0.87 -8.52
N ASN A 12 15.46 -0.62 -8.17
CA ASN A 12 16.32 -1.57 -7.45
C ASN A 12 15.83 -1.87 -6.03
N LYS A 13 14.92 -1.06 -5.49
CA LYS A 13 14.28 -1.31 -4.20
C LYS A 13 13.00 -2.14 -4.32
N VAL A 14 12.65 -2.59 -5.53
CA VAL A 14 11.58 -3.55 -5.78
C VAL A 14 12.21 -4.83 -6.32
N ILE A 15 12.46 -5.79 -5.42
CA ILE A 15 13.05 -7.08 -5.79
C ILE A 15 11.92 -7.98 -6.27
N LEU A 16 12.01 -8.44 -7.52
CA LEU A 16 11.02 -9.30 -8.16
C LEU A 16 11.59 -10.71 -8.30
N GLU A 17 10.96 -11.71 -7.70
CA GLU A 17 11.40 -13.10 -7.74
C GLU A 17 10.19 -14.03 -7.86
N GLY A 18 10.12 -14.78 -8.95
CA GLY A 18 8.95 -15.64 -9.23
C GLY A 18 7.64 -14.86 -9.19
N ASN A 19 6.72 -15.30 -8.32
CA ASN A 19 5.41 -14.69 -8.05
C ASN A 19 5.42 -13.73 -6.83
N ILE A 20 6.58 -13.42 -6.27
CA ILE A 20 6.75 -12.56 -5.10
C ILE A 20 7.48 -11.28 -5.50
N ALA A 21 7.17 -10.20 -4.80
CA ALA A 21 7.95 -8.98 -4.81
C ALA A 21 8.27 -8.55 -3.37
N ILE A 22 9.45 -8.03 -3.12
CA ILE A 22 9.79 -7.38 -1.85
C ILE A 22 10.11 -5.92 -2.14
N VAL A 23 9.30 -5.02 -1.58
CA VAL A 23 9.52 -3.58 -1.66
C VAL A 23 10.31 -3.14 -0.43
N ILE A 24 11.45 -2.49 -0.66
CA ILE A 24 12.40 -2.11 0.39
C ILE A 24 12.37 -0.59 0.58
N PHE A 25 12.06 -0.14 1.79
CA PHE A 25 12.09 1.26 2.17
C PHE A 25 13.20 1.51 3.19
N ASN A 26 14.19 2.30 2.78
CA ASN A 26 15.28 2.75 3.63
C ASN A 26 14.96 4.09 4.34
N TRP A 27 13.93 4.79 3.89
CA TRP A 27 13.54 6.10 4.40
C TRP A 27 12.01 6.24 4.39
N SER A 28 11.48 6.88 5.42
CA SER A 28 10.07 7.26 5.53
C SER A 28 9.94 8.40 6.56
N LYS A 29 8.71 8.88 6.79
CA LYS A 29 8.43 9.84 7.88
C LYS A 29 8.90 9.32 9.25
N THR A 30 8.91 8.00 9.47
CA THR A 30 9.28 7.37 10.75
C THR A 30 10.65 6.67 10.71
N ILE A 31 11.34 6.70 9.58
CA ILE A 31 12.68 6.11 9.37
C ILE A 31 13.62 7.19 8.82
N GLN A 32 13.59 8.40 9.40
CA GLN A 32 14.39 9.52 8.89
C GLN A 32 15.88 9.36 9.20
N MET A 33 16.21 8.65 10.28
CA MET A 33 17.58 8.38 10.73
C MET A 33 18.15 7.07 10.20
N GLY A 34 17.44 6.34 9.31
CA GLY A 34 17.91 5.06 8.77
C GLY A 34 18.07 3.96 9.83
N ASN A 35 17.41 4.09 10.98
CA ASN A 35 17.53 3.16 12.12
C ASN A 35 16.97 1.75 11.85
N ARG A 36 16.24 1.55 10.76
CA ARG A 36 15.72 0.26 10.31
C ARG A 36 15.43 0.26 8.82
N ILE A 37 15.20 -0.93 8.25
CA ILE A 37 14.75 -1.11 6.87
C ILE A 37 13.37 -1.74 6.90
N LEU A 38 12.38 -1.10 6.28
CA LEU A 38 11.06 -1.68 6.11
C LEU A 38 11.01 -2.51 4.83
N LYS A 39 10.54 -3.76 4.94
CA LYS A 39 10.34 -4.66 3.81
C LYS A 39 8.86 -5.03 3.74
N ILE A 40 8.23 -4.75 2.60
CA ILE A 40 6.83 -5.11 2.34
C ILE A 40 6.80 -6.21 1.27
N PRO A 41 6.50 -7.47 1.65
CA PRO A 41 6.32 -8.54 0.68
C PRO A 41 4.97 -8.37 -0.01
N LEU A 42 4.94 -8.57 -1.33
CA LEU A 42 3.72 -8.60 -2.13
C LEU A 42 3.69 -9.93 -2.90
N ILE A 43 2.50 -10.50 -3.06
CA ILE A 43 2.29 -11.76 -3.79
C ILE A 43 1.44 -11.50 -5.03
N GLU A 44 1.79 -12.13 -6.14
CA GLU A 44 1.04 -12.06 -7.37
C GLU A 44 -0.33 -12.73 -7.20
N ASN A 45 -1.38 -11.99 -7.58
CA ASN A 45 -2.73 -12.52 -7.69
C ASN A 45 -3.04 -12.76 -9.18
N THR A 46 -2.77 -13.98 -9.65
CA THR A 46 -2.96 -14.37 -11.05
C THR A 46 -4.41 -14.25 -11.51
N ARG A 47 -5.37 -14.30 -10.59
CA ARG A 47 -6.82 -14.28 -10.84
C ARG A 47 -7.39 -12.89 -11.06
N SER A 48 -6.63 -11.81 -10.80
CA SER A 48 -7.18 -10.44 -10.85
C SER A 48 -6.38 -9.53 -11.76
N ALA A 49 -7.07 -8.88 -12.72
CA ALA A 49 -6.51 -7.81 -13.55
C ALA A 49 -5.91 -6.65 -12.70
N LEU A 50 -6.37 -6.50 -11.46
CA LEU A 50 -5.93 -5.48 -10.51
C LEU A 50 -4.68 -5.90 -9.70
N CYS A 51 -3.99 -6.98 -10.07
CA CYS A 51 -2.78 -7.40 -9.36
C CYS A 51 -1.67 -6.34 -9.44
N PRO A 52 -1.17 -5.84 -8.30
CA PRO A 52 -0.16 -4.78 -8.28
C PRO A 52 1.19 -5.23 -8.85
N LEU A 53 1.62 -6.48 -8.63
CA LEU A 53 2.87 -7.00 -9.18
C LEU A 53 2.82 -7.07 -10.69
N ARG A 54 1.72 -7.57 -11.26
CA ARG A 54 1.53 -7.64 -12.71
C ARG A 54 1.47 -6.25 -13.33
N ALA A 55 0.73 -5.32 -12.71
CA ALA A 55 0.69 -3.94 -13.15
C ALA A 55 2.08 -3.28 -13.13
N TYR A 56 2.85 -3.50 -12.06
CA TYR A 56 4.22 -2.98 -11.94
C TYR A 56 5.16 -3.59 -12.98
N ARG A 57 5.13 -4.91 -13.19
CA ARG A 57 5.93 -5.60 -14.22
C ARG A 57 5.60 -5.08 -15.62
N ASN A 58 4.31 -4.91 -15.92
CA ASN A 58 3.88 -4.36 -17.21
C ASN A 58 4.39 -2.94 -17.42
N MET A 59 4.31 -2.08 -16.40
CA MET A 59 4.89 -0.73 -16.45
C MET A 59 6.40 -0.79 -16.72
N CYS A 60 7.16 -1.64 -16.02
CA CYS A 60 8.61 -1.76 -16.24
C CYS A 60 8.97 -2.26 -17.64
N LYS A 61 8.17 -3.16 -18.24
CA LYS A 61 8.33 -3.62 -19.62
C LYS A 61 8.06 -2.52 -20.64
N LEU A 62 6.96 -1.77 -20.45
CA LEU A 62 6.54 -0.70 -21.36
C LEU A 62 7.41 0.55 -21.23
N ILE A 63 8.00 0.77 -20.06
CA ILE A 63 8.81 1.94 -19.73
C ILE A 63 10.16 1.45 -19.18
N PRO A 64 11.11 1.05 -20.05
CA PRO A 64 12.45 0.68 -19.61
C PRO A 64 13.16 1.85 -18.93
N ALA A 65 13.80 1.59 -17.80
CA ALA A 65 14.59 2.57 -17.05
C ALA A 65 15.60 1.85 -16.14
N ALA A 66 16.72 2.50 -15.87
CA ALA A 66 17.76 1.96 -14.98
C ALA A 66 17.26 1.75 -13.55
N GLY A 67 17.96 0.90 -12.80
CA GLY A 67 17.58 0.48 -11.46
C GLY A 67 17.53 1.58 -10.40
N ASP A 68 18.37 2.61 -10.54
CA ASP A 68 18.44 3.77 -9.65
C ASP A 68 17.40 4.85 -9.97
N ARG A 69 16.60 4.65 -11.02
CA ARG A 69 15.51 5.55 -11.41
C ARG A 69 14.29 5.34 -10.50
N PRO A 70 13.39 6.36 -10.41
CA PRO A 70 12.14 6.24 -9.66
C PRO A 70 11.38 4.94 -9.99
N ALA A 71 10.83 4.30 -8.96
CA ALA A 71 10.11 3.04 -9.14
C ALA A 71 8.90 3.20 -10.08
N PHE A 72 8.20 4.34 -10.01
CA PHE A 72 7.05 4.67 -10.84
C PHE A 72 7.37 5.86 -11.75
N LEU A 73 7.29 5.62 -13.06
CA LEU A 73 7.60 6.58 -14.11
C LEU A 73 6.44 6.61 -15.10
N PHE A 74 6.16 7.76 -15.69
CA PHE A 74 5.27 7.86 -16.85
C PHE A 74 5.90 8.71 -17.96
N PRO A 75 5.55 8.46 -19.23
CA PRO A 75 5.99 9.29 -20.34
C PRO A 75 5.29 10.65 -20.28
N SER A 76 6.06 11.74 -20.32
CA SER A 76 5.55 13.10 -20.44
C SER A 76 6.29 13.83 -21.54
N LYS A 77 5.57 14.16 -22.62
CA LYS A 77 6.13 14.73 -23.86
C LYS A 77 7.29 13.86 -24.38
N HIS A 78 8.53 14.29 -24.17
CA HIS A 78 9.75 13.65 -24.66
C HIS A 78 10.64 13.11 -23.53
N LYS A 79 10.14 13.01 -22.29
CA LYS A 79 10.92 12.54 -21.14
C LYS A 79 10.11 11.64 -20.22
N LEU A 80 10.81 10.75 -19.52
CA LEU A 80 10.24 9.99 -18.42
C LEU A 80 10.30 10.83 -17.15
N VAL A 81 9.15 10.95 -16.47
CA VAL A 81 9.04 11.72 -15.22
C VAL A 81 8.54 10.82 -14.09
N PRO A 82 8.98 11.06 -12.84
CA PRO A 82 8.46 10.34 -11.68
C PRO A 82 6.99 10.66 -11.45
N VAL A 83 6.23 9.66 -10.99
CA VAL A 83 4.90 9.91 -10.41
C VAL A 83 5.08 10.62 -9.07
N THR A 84 4.58 11.85 -8.95
CA THR A 84 4.61 12.58 -7.68
C THR A 84 3.37 12.33 -6.83
N TYR A 85 3.44 12.71 -5.55
CA TYR A 85 2.28 12.70 -4.65
C TYR A 85 1.10 13.50 -5.24
N THR A 86 1.39 14.70 -5.76
CA THR A 86 0.38 15.61 -6.31
C THR A 86 -0.25 15.02 -7.57
N ASP A 87 0.54 14.39 -8.44
CA ASP A 87 0.02 13.70 -9.63
C ASP A 87 -0.92 12.57 -9.20
N PHE A 88 -0.46 11.70 -8.32
CA PHE A 88 -1.24 10.55 -7.86
C PHE A 88 -2.55 10.98 -7.19
N GLN A 89 -2.50 12.00 -6.33
CA GLN A 89 -3.70 12.54 -5.69
C GLN A 89 -4.69 13.14 -6.71
N GLN A 90 -4.19 13.86 -7.73
CA GLN A 90 -5.04 14.40 -8.78
C GLN A 90 -5.70 13.30 -9.61
N TYR A 91 -4.94 12.26 -9.99
CA TYR A 91 -5.49 11.11 -10.73
C TYR A 91 -6.59 10.41 -9.93
N ILE A 92 -6.37 10.14 -8.64
CA ILE A 92 -7.40 9.54 -7.78
C ILE A 92 -8.65 10.40 -7.77
N LYS A 93 -8.53 11.71 -7.53
CA LYS A 93 -9.68 12.62 -7.49
C LYS A 93 -10.43 12.64 -8.83
N ALA A 94 -9.70 12.68 -9.94
CA ALA A 94 -10.30 12.63 -11.27
C ALA A 94 -11.06 11.32 -11.52
N PHE A 95 -10.50 10.16 -11.15
CA PHE A 95 -11.17 8.87 -11.28
C PHE A 95 -12.41 8.76 -10.38
N ILE A 96 -12.31 9.22 -9.13
CA ILE A 96 -13.43 9.22 -8.18
C ILE A 96 -14.59 10.09 -8.70
N SER A 97 -14.30 11.28 -9.25
CA SER A 97 -15.32 12.12 -9.90
C SER A 97 -15.96 11.42 -11.09
N LYS A 98 -15.17 10.74 -11.94
CA LYS A 98 -15.68 10.02 -13.12
C LYS A 98 -16.64 8.89 -12.79
N ILE A 99 -16.50 8.27 -11.61
CA ILE A 99 -17.43 7.23 -11.14
C ILE A 99 -18.60 7.80 -10.32
N GLY A 100 -18.84 9.11 -10.38
CA GLY A 100 -19.98 9.77 -9.72
C GLY A 100 -19.86 9.89 -8.21
N ARG A 101 -18.64 9.79 -7.65
CA ARG A 101 -18.40 9.90 -6.20
C ARG A 101 -17.76 11.25 -5.87
N ASN A 102 -17.96 11.73 -4.64
CA ASN A 102 -17.39 13.01 -4.20
C ASN A 102 -15.87 12.86 -3.94
N PRO A 103 -14.99 13.49 -4.76
CA PRO A 103 -13.53 13.37 -4.64
C PRO A 103 -12.97 13.97 -3.35
N ARG A 104 -13.73 14.82 -2.64
CA ARG A 104 -13.30 15.40 -1.35
C ARG A 104 -13.22 14.36 -0.23
N LEU A 105 -13.92 13.23 -0.38
CA LEU A 105 -13.94 12.14 0.60
C LEU A 105 -12.80 11.13 0.40
N PHE A 106 -11.99 11.30 -0.65
CA PHE A 106 -10.95 10.34 -1.03
C PHE A 106 -9.58 11.02 -1.13
N SER A 107 -8.57 10.33 -0.62
CA SER A 107 -7.16 10.74 -0.71
C SER A 107 -6.26 9.51 -0.85
N THR A 108 -4.96 9.74 -0.96
CA THR A 108 -3.97 8.66 -0.92
C THR A 108 -4.04 7.86 0.39
N HIS A 109 -4.42 8.50 1.50
CA HIS A 109 -4.63 7.83 2.79
C HIS A 109 -5.81 6.84 2.78
N SER A 110 -6.79 7.03 1.90
CA SER A 110 -7.91 6.10 1.74
C SER A 110 -7.43 4.69 1.35
N PHE A 111 -6.35 4.56 0.58
CA PHE A 111 -5.76 3.25 0.26
C PHE A 111 -5.17 2.56 1.50
N ARG A 112 -4.51 3.31 2.37
CA ARG A 112 -3.95 2.78 3.62
C ARG A 112 -5.06 2.30 4.56
N ARG A 113 -6.15 3.08 4.67
CA ARG A 113 -7.34 2.69 5.44
C ARG A 113 -7.99 1.44 4.86
N GLY A 114 -8.30 1.46 3.56
CA GLY A 114 -8.94 0.34 2.87
C GLY A 114 -8.11 -0.94 2.92
N GLY A 115 -6.78 -0.85 2.82
CA GLY A 115 -5.90 -2.00 2.98
C GLY A 115 -5.96 -2.63 4.38
N ALA A 116 -5.99 -1.79 5.44
CA ALA A 116 -6.15 -2.27 6.81
C ALA A 116 -7.51 -2.96 7.02
N THR A 117 -8.59 -2.32 6.57
CA THR A 117 -9.95 -2.86 6.64
C THR A 117 -10.04 -4.17 5.87
N PHE A 118 -9.54 -4.23 4.64
CA PHE A 118 -9.58 -5.43 3.80
C PHE A 118 -8.79 -6.60 4.41
N ALA A 119 -7.60 -6.34 4.97
CA ALA A 119 -6.82 -7.38 5.65
C ALA A 119 -7.57 -7.93 6.88
N PHE A 120 -8.22 -7.05 7.63
CA PHE A 120 -9.01 -7.43 8.79
C PHE A 120 -10.25 -8.25 8.41
N GLU A 121 -10.99 -7.82 7.40
CA GLU A 121 -12.13 -8.58 6.83
C GLU A 121 -11.68 -9.95 6.30
N SER A 122 -10.45 -10.02 5.77
CA SER A 122 -9.79 -11.26 5.35
C SER A 122 -9.28 -12.12 6.53
N LYS A 123 -9.64 -11.78 7.76
CA LYS A 123 -9.31 -12.50 9.00
C LYS A 123 -7.81 -12.58 9.30
N VAL A 124 -7.04 -11.62 8.80
CA VAL A 124 -5.64 -11.45 9.21
C VAL A 124 -5.59 -10.91 10.65
N PRO A 125 -4.80 -11.51 11.55
CA PRO A 125 -4.61 -11.00 12.92
C PRO A 125 -4.21 -9.53 12.94
N ALA A 126 -4.78 -8.77 13.88
CA ALA A 126 -4.62 -7.32 13.94
C ALA A 126 -3.15 -6.90 14.13
N GLU A 127 -2.38 -7.68 14.89
CA GLU A 127 -0.95 -7.52 15.13
C GLU A 127 -0.15 -7.63 13.82
N LEU A 128 -0.53 -8.58 12.94
CA LEU A 128 0.11 -8.74 11.64
C LEU A 128 -0.26 -7.59 10.70
N ILE A 129 -1.49 -7.10 10.74
CA ILE A 129 -1.90 -5.89 9.99
C ILE A 129 -1.07 -4.70 10.44
N GLN A 130 -0.92 -4.50 11.76
CA GLN A 130 -0.14 -3.42 12.35
C GLN A 130 1.31 -3.43 11.86
N VAL A 131 1.96 -4.59 11.91
CA VAL A 131 3.34 -4.78 11.44
C VAL A 131 3.44 -4.57 9.94
N TYR A 132 2.55 -5.19 9.16
CA TYR A 132 2.59 -5.15 7.70
C TYR A 132 2.36 -3.74 7.14
N GLY A 133 1.46 -2.95 7.73
CA GLY A 133 1.28 -1.56 7.32
C GLY A 133 2.21 -0.56 8.00
N ASP A 134 3.17 -1.01 8.80
CA ASP A 134 4.17 -0.17 9.48
C ASP A 134 3.53 0.90 10.38
N TRP A 135 2.59 0.48 11.24
CA TRP A 135 1.98 1.36 12.25
C TRP A 135 2.70 1.25 13.59
N ALA A 136 3.27 2.36 14.05
CA ALA A 136 3.92 2.44 15.36
C ALA A 136 2.94 2.43 16.55
N SER A 137 1.65 2.73 16.31
CA SER A 137 0.62 2.80 17.34
C SER A 137 -0.68 2.16 16.87
N ASP A 138 -1.63 2.06 17.79
CA ASP A 138 -2.97 1.51 17.58
C ASP A 138 -3.90 2.36 16.69
N ALA A 139 -3.40 3.42 16.06
CA ALA A 139 -4.20 4.29 15.20
C ALA A 139 -4.91 3.56 14.04
N TYR A 140 -4.39 2.40 13.60
CA TYR A 140 -5.03 1.57 12.57
C TYR A 140 -6.34 0.92 13.06
N LYS A 141 -6.51 0.71 14.37
CA LYS A 141 -7.72 0.11 14.95
C LYS A 141 -8.97 0.94 14.64
N LEU A 142 -8.82 2.25 14.45
CA LEU A 142 -9.90 3.16 14.03
C LEU A 142 -10.45 2.85 12.63
N TYR A 143 -9.76 2.03 11.84
CA TYR A 143 -10.20 1.60 10.51
C TYR A 143 -10.91 0.24 10.53
N LEU A 144 -10.88 -0.45 11.66
CA LEU A 144 -11.49 -1.76 11.81
C LEU A 144 -12.95 -1.58 12.21
N GLN A 145 -13.85 -2.20 11.44
CA GLN A 145 -15.27 -2.21 11.73
C GLN A 145 -15.66 -3.58 12.25
N PHE A 146 -16.42 -3.61 13.34
CA PHE A 146 -16.88 -4.84 13.97
C PHE A 146 -18.40 -4.91 13.86
N SER A 147 -18.87 -5.99 13.22
CA SER A 147 -20.28 -6.32 13.13
C SER A 147 -20.86 -6.77 14.48
N LEU A 148 -22.18 -6.75 14.61
CA LEU A 148 -22.85 -7.26 15.82
C LEU A 148 -22.56 -8.76 16.04
N SER A 149 -22.49 -9.55 14.96
CA SER A 149 -22.20 -10.98 15.04
C SER A 149 -20.80 -11.25 15.61
N GLU A 150 -19.81 -10.42 15.24
CA GLU A 150 -18.46 -10.50 15.83
C GLU A 150 -18.48 -10.15 17.31
N LYS A 151 -19.21 -9.11 17.73
CA LYS A 151 -19.38 -8.80 19.16
C LYS A 151 -20.06 -9.94 19.93
N VAL A 152 -21.06 -10.59 19.34
CA VAL A 152 -21.71 -11.78 19.93
C VAL A 152 -20.73 -12.94 20.06
N SER A 153 -19.81 -13.13 19.11
CA SER A 153 -18.80 -14.20 19.20
C SER A 153 -17.88 -14.02 20.41
N VAL A 154 -17.54 -12.77 20.77
CA VAL A 154 -16.78 -12.46 21.99
C VAL A 154 -17.58 -12.85 23.23
N ALA A 155 -18.85 -12.44 23.32
CA ALA A 155 -19.71 -12.81 24.44
C ALA A 155 -19.84 -14.34 24.59
N LYS A 156 -20.03 -15.07 23.49
CA LYS A 156 -20.07 -16.54 23.48
C LYS A 156 -18.76 -17.18 23.95
N ALA A 157 -17.63 -16.63 23.54
CA ALA A 157 -16.32 -17.11 24.00
C ALA A 157 -16.19 -16.92 25.51
N MET A 158 -16.53 -15.74 26.03
CA MET A 158 -16.48 -15.45 27.47
C MET A 158 -17.35 -16.42 28.29
N THR A 159 -18.57 -16.74 27.83
CA THR A 159 -19.45 -17.69 28.53
C THR A 159 -18.94 -19.14 28.50
N LYS A 160 -18.09 -19.50 27.52
CA LYS A 160 -17.56 -20.86 27.41
C LYS A 160 -16.43 -21.14 28.40
N PHE A 161 -15.79 -20.09 28.92
CA PHE A 161 -14.63 -20.19 29.82
C PHE A 161 -14.94 -19.75 31.25
N ILE A 162 -16.20 -19.41 31.56
CA ILE A 162 -16.68 -19.20 32.92
C ILE A 162 -17.46 -20.45 33.31
N PRO A 163 -17.06 -21.18 34.37
CA PRO A 163 -17.73 -22.41 34.81
C PRO A 163 -19.19 -22.19 35.25
#